data_AF-A0A954A4D9-F1
#
_entry.id   AF-A0A954A4D9-F1
#
_cell.length_a   1.000
_cell.length_b   1.000
_cell.length_c   1.000
_cell.angle_alpha   90.00
_cell.angle_beta   90.00
_cell.angle_gamma   90.00
#
_symmetry.space_group_name_H-M   'P 1'
#
loop_
_entity.id
_entity.type
_entity.pdbx_description
1 polymer ?
#
loop_
_entity_poly.entity_id
_entity_poly.type
_entity_poly.pdbx_seq_one_letter_code
_entity_poly.pdbx_strand_id
1 'polypeptide(L)'
;MSDPTRRRAWRWGLAIVSIGVCVMFGIGLASCRAPELGVREGTLTPCPGRPNCVNSQDPDPAHRVEPLRFEGSPEVAWARARAIVSSWPRTEVIVDEPGYLRAVSTSLVFRFRDDLELLLDEAGSQIHVRAGARMGYSDFGVNRGRVASLRAAFDEEVAEK
;
A
#
# COMPACT_ATOMS: atom_id res chain seq x y z
N MET A 1 31.24 45.63 5.47
CA MET A 1 31.42 44.95 6.78
C MET A 1 30.26 43.99 6.96
N SER A 2 30.48 42.67 6.90
CA SER A 2 29.38 41.69 6.97
C SER A 2 29.01 41.36 8.41
N ASP A 3 27.72 41.51 8.75
CA ASP A 3 27.17 41.28 10.09
C ASP A 3 27.40 39.84 10.60
N PRO A 4 28.11 39.63 11.71
CA PRO A 4 28.39 38.31 12.29
C PRO A 4 27.13 37.60 12.81
N THR A 5 26.05 38.32 13.14
CA THR A 5 24.80 37.72 13.64
C THR A 5 24.05 37.00 12.52
N ARG A 6 24.02 37.59 11.33
CA ARG A 6 23.43 37.02 10.12
C ARG A 6 24.13 35.73 9.66
N ARG A 7 25.45 35.64 9.85
CA ARG A 7 26.24 34.41 9.59
C ARG A 7 25.94 33.28 10.58
N ARG A 8 25.61 33.60 11.82
CA ARG A 8 25.20 32.62 12.84
C ARG A 8 23.79 32.11 12.58
N ALA A 9 22.84 32.99 12.25
CA ALA A 9 21.46 32.62 11.91
C ALA A 9 21.40 31.67 10.69
N TRP A 10 22.20 31.93 9.65
CA TRP A 10 22.30 31.06 8.47
C TRP A 10 22.87 29.67 8.80
N ARG A 11 23.89 29.59 9.67
CA ARG A 11 24.48 28.32 10.12
C ARG A 11 23.47 27.46 10.89
N TRP A 12 22.65 28.08 11.75
CA TRP A 12 21.58 27.37 12.46
C TRP A 12 20.44 26.95 11.52
N GLY A 13 20.04 27.81 10.57
CA GLY A 13 19.06 27.46 9.55
C GLY A 13 19.52 26.28 8.68
N LEU A 14 20.77 26.28 8.24
CA LEU A 14 21.35 25.18 7.46
C LEU A 14 21.44 23.88 8.28
N ALA A 15 21.81 23.97 9.56
CA ALA A 15 21.88 22.80 10.45
C ALA A 15 20.49 22.19 10.71
N ILE A 16 19.45 23.00 10.92
CA ILE A 16 18.07 22.53 11.11
C ILE A 16 17.56 21.84 9.85
N VAL A 17 17.81 22.41 8.66
CA VAL A 17 17.44 21.79 7.38
C VAL A 17 18.16 20.45 7.20
N SER A 18 19.47 20.39 7.45
CA SER A 18 20.24 19.15 7.34
C SER A 18 19.77 18.07 8.34
N ILE A 19 19.46 18.43 9.58
CA ILE A 19 18.90 17.50 10.57
C ILE A 19 17.54 16.98 10.10
N GLY A 20 16.66 17.85 9.59
CA GLY A 20 15.37 17.45 9.03
C GLY A 20 15.50 16.48 7.86
N VAL A 21 16.45 16.72 6.96
CA VAL A 21 16.75 15.82 5.83
C VAL A 21 17.27 14.47 6.33
N CYS A 22 18.23 14.44 7.26
CA CYS A 22 18.75 13.19 7.83
C CYS A 22 17.67 12.37 8.56
N VAL A 23 16.78 13.03 9.32
CA VAL A 23 15.65 12.37 9.99
C VAL A 23 14.68 11.78 8.98
N MET A 24 14.37 12.49 7.87
CA MET A 24 13.53 11.97 6.79
C MET A 24 14.11 10.70 6.15
N PHE A 25 15.41 10.70 5.84
CA PHE A 25 16.08 9.52 5.25
C PHE A 25 16.17 8.35 6.25
N GLY A 26 16.38 8.62 7.54
CA GLY A 26 16.44 7.59 8.59
C GLY A 26 15.12 6.85 8.82
N ILE A 27 13.98 7.55 8.74
CA ILE A 27 12.65 6.94 8.92
C ILE A 27 12.30 5.99 7.75
N GLY A 28 12.68 6.34 6.52
CA GLY A 28 12.49 5.46 5.35
C GLY A 28 13.21 4.11 5.50
N LEU A 29 14.44 4.10 6.05
CA LEU A 29 15.20 2.87 6.31
C LEU A 29 14.54 1.99 7.39
N ALA A 30 13.90 2.59 8.40
CA ALA A 30 13.15 1.83 9.41
C ALA A 30 11.90 1.14 8.82
N SER A 31 11.37 1.62 7.69
CA SER A 31 10.24 1.01 6.95
C SER A 31 10.62 -0.27 6.18
N CYS A 32 11.91 -0.66 6.19
CA CYS A 32 12.39 -1.83 5.43
C CYS A 32 11.92 -3.17 6.00
N ARG A 33 11.58 -3.27 7.30
CA ARG A 33 11.17 -4.54 7.90
C ARG A 33 9.86 -5.02 7.30
N ALA A 34 9.91 -6.08 6.49
CA ALA A 34 8.73 -6.69 5.92
C ALA A 34 7.94 -7.43 7.02
N PRO A 35 6.63 -7.19 7.15
CA PRO A 35 5.77 -8.04 7.96
C PRO A 35 5.68 -9.43 7.34
N GLU A 36 5.51 -10.44 8.19
CA GLU A 36 5.11 -11.78 7.78
C GLU A 36 3.64 -11.70 7.36
N LEU A 37 3.40 -11.84 6.06
CA LEU A 37 2.09 -11.76 5.40
C LEU A 37 1.93 -12.95 4.47
N GLY A 38 0.73 -13.14 3.95
CA GLY A 38 0.37 -14.31 3.17
C GLY A 38 -1.03 -14.83 3.50
N VAL A 39 -1.34 -15.95 2.85
CA VAL A 39 -2.59 -16.68 3.02
C VAL A 39 -2.45 -17.66 4.18
N ARG A 40 -3.39 -17.63 5.11
CA ARG A 40 -3.51 -18.59 6.21
C ARG A 40 -4.95 -19.10 6.25
N GLU A 41 -5.12 -20.42 6.18
CA GLU A 41 -6.44 -21.06 6.20
C GLU A 41 -7.41 -20.49 5.14
N GLY A 42 -6.90 -20.17 3.94
CA GLY A 42 -7.70 -19.61 2.84
C GLY A 42 -8.06 -18.13 2.98
N THR A 43 -7.46 -17.41 3.94
CA THR A 43 -7.72 -15.98 4.17
C THR A 43 -6.43 -15.17 4.19
N LEU A 44 -6.53 -13.89 3.84
CA LEU A 44 -5.44 -12.93 3.96
C LEU A 44 -5.16 -12.63 5.44
N THR A 45 -3.89 -12.40 5.75
CA THR A 45 -3.46 -12.04 7.12
C THR A 45 -4.30 -10.87 7.68
N PRO A 46 -4.89 -10.97 8.88
CA PRO A 46 -5.73 -9.90 9.43
C PRO A 46 -5.02 -8.55 9.55
N CYS A 47 -5.79 -7.45 9.56
CA CYS A 47 -5.20 -6.16 9.86
C CYS A 47 -4.76 -6.11 11.34
N PRO A 48 -3.59 -5.52 11.64
CA PRO A 48 -3.32 -5.11 13.01
C PRO A 48 -4.37 -4.04 13.39
N GLY A 49 -4.71 -3.91 14.68
CA GLY A 49 -5.71 -2.94 15.18
C GLY A 49 -5.28 -1.46 15.11
N ARG A 50 -4.61 -1.05 14.02
CA ARG A 50 -4.17 0.30 13.69
C ARG A 50 -4.90 0.75 12.42
N PRO A 51 -5.35 2.02 12.33
CA PRO A 51 -6.20 2.50 11.24
C PRO A 51 -5.53 2.54 9.86
N ASN A 52 -4.23 2.23 9.77
CA ASN A 52 -3.44 2.23 8.55
C ASN A 52 -3.43 0.89 7.80
N CYS A 53 -4.43 0.03 8.03
CA CYS A 53 -4.63 -1.22 7.33
C CYS A 53 -6.11 -1.40 6.99
N VAL A 54 -6.38 -1.94 5.81
CA VAL A 54 -7.70 -2.40 5.39
C VAL A 54 -7.62 -3.83 4.84
N ASN A 55 -8.67 -4.62 5.05
CA ASN A 55 -8.79 -5.98 4.56
C ASN A 55 -10.26 -6.31 4.27
N SER A 56 -10.54 -6.88 3.09
CA SER A 56 -11.90 -7.24 2.67
C SER A 56 -12.55 -8.35 3.49
N GLN A 57 -11.75 -9.17 4.18
CA GLN A 57 -12.18 -10.27 5.03
C GLN A 57 -12.22 -9.87 6.52
N ASP A 58 -11.90 -8.62 6.86
CA ASP A 58 -11.82 -8.19 8.26
C ASP A 58 -13.22 -8.14 8.91
N PRO A 59 -13.42 -8.68 10.12
CA PRO A 59 -14.68 -8.55 10.85
C PRO A 59 -14.99 -7.11 11.28
N ASP A 60 -13.98 -6.27 11.51
CA ASP A 60 -14.15 -4.90 11.96
C ASP A 60 -14.51 -3.97 10.77
N PRO A 61 -15.67 -3.29 10.81
CA PRO A 61 -16.04 -2.31 9.79
C PRO A 61 -15.01 -1.19 9.57
N ALA A 62 -14.22 -0.84 10.59
CA ALA A 62 -13.18 0.18 10.49
C ALA A 62 -12.03 -0.23 9.55
N HIS A 63 -11.75 -1.53 9.44
CA HIS A 63 -10.74 -2.11 8.55
C HIS A 63 -11.33 -2.68 7.27
N ARG A 64 -12.65 -2.96 7.25
CA ARG A 64 -13.30 -3.55 6.09
C ARG A 64 -13.31 -2.64 4.86
N VAL A 65 -13.08 -3.27 3.70
CA VAL A 65 -13.24 -2.73 2.35
C VAL A 65 -13.93 -3.78 1.47
N GLU A 66 -14.54 -3.39 0.36
CA GLU A 66 -15.12 -4.38 -0.56
C GLU A 66 -14.03 -5.14 -1.33
N PRO A 67 -14.22 -6.45 -1.60
CA PRO A 67 -13.39 -7.19 -2.54
C PRO A 67 -13.63 -6.71 -3.99
N LEU A 68 -12.80 -7.16 -4.94
CA LEU A 68 -13.07 -6.98 -6.36
C LEU A 68 -14.00 -8.10 -6.81
N ARG A 69 -15.26 -7.80 -7.16
CA ARG A 69 -16.17 -8.82 -7.69
C ARG A 69 -15.98 -8.93 -9.20
N PHE A 70 -16.06 -10.13 -9.74
CA PHE A 70 -15.95 -10.34 -11.18
C PHE A 70 -17.02 -11.31 -11.69
N GLU A 71 -17.31 -11.22 -12.98
CA GLU A 71 -18.14 -12.18 -13.70
C GLU A 71 -17.29 -12.88 -14.77
N GLY A 72 -17.65 -14.12 -15.11
CA GLY A 72 -16.94 -14.90 -16.12
C GLY A 72 -15.69 -15.59 -15.59
N SER A 73 -14.60 -15.57 -16.36
CA SER A 73 -13.39 -16.36 -16.09
C SER A 73 -12.57 -15.77 -14.93
N PRO A 74 -12.30 -16.56 -13.87
CA PRO A 74 -11.39 -16.16 -12.80
C PRO A 74 -9.98 -15.83 -13.30
N GLU A 75 -9.50 -16.53 -14.33
CA GLU A 75 -8.18 -16.30 -14.92
C GLU A 75 -8.08 -14.93 -15.58
N VAL A 76 -9.14 -14.51 -16.29
CA VAL A 76 -9.22 -13.18 -16.90
C VAL A 76 -9.29 -12.09 -15.83
N ALA A 77 -10.13 -12.29 -14.82
CA ALA A 77 -10.24 -11.37 -13.69
C ALA A 77 -8.90 -11.22 -12.94
N TRP A 78 -8.24 -12.34 -12.65
CA TRP A 78 -6.94 -12.34 -11.98
C TRP A 78 -5.86 -11.63 -12.80
N ALA A 79 -5.78 -11.95 -14.10
CA ALA A 79 -4.82 -11.32 -15.01
C ALA A 79 -5.01 -9.80 -15.08
N ARG A 80 -6.27 -9.32 -15.11
CA ARG A 80 -6.62 -7.90 -15.04
C ARG A 80 -6.13 -7.26 -13.75
N ALA A 81 -6.49 -7.82 -12.59
CA ALA A 81 -6.10 -7.24 -11.30
C ALA A 81 -4.58 -7.14 -11.17
N ARG A 82 -3.86 -8.18 -11.61
CA ARG A 82 -2.39 -8.21 -11.68
C ARG A 82 -1.83 -7.11 -12.60
N ALA A 83 -2.42 -6.91 -13.78
CA ALA A 83 -1.99 -5.89 -14.73
C ALA A 83 -2.16 -4.47 -14.15
N ILE A 84 -3.30 -4.18 -13.53
CA ILE A 84 -3.57 -2.90 -12.87
C ILE A 84 -2.53 -2.63 -11.79
N VAL A 85 -2.30 -3.57 -10.87
CA VAL A 85 -1.30 -3.41 -9.80
C VAL A 85 0.11 -3.21 -10.34
N SER A 86 0.48 -3.97 -11.39
CA SER A 86 1.80 -3.87 -12.02
C SER A 86 2.02 -2.55 -12.76
N SER A 87 0.95 -1.87 -13.18
CA SER A 87 1.02 -0.57 -13.86
C SER A 87 1.27 0.60 -12.90
N TRP A 88 1.08 0.40 -11.59
CA TRP A 88 1.11 1.50 -10.63
C TRP A 88 2.53 2.03 -10.38
N PRO A 89 2.69 3.36 -10.31
CA PRO A 89 4.00 3.96 -10.06
C PRO A 89 4.51 3.57 -8.66
N ARG A 90 5.82 3.27 -8.58
CA ARG A 90 6.50 2.92 -7.32
C ARG A 90 5.90 1.71 -6.59
N THR A 91 5.29 0.80 -7.34
CA THR A 91 4.77 -0.47 -6.83
C THR A 91 5.58 -1.62 -7.42
N GLU A 92 6.03 -2.52 -6.55
CA GLU A 92 6.84 -3.68 -6.92
C GLU A 92 6.09 -4.95 -6.53
N VAL A 93 5.81 -5.84 -7.48
CA VAL A 93 5.27 -7.17 -7.18
C VAL A 93 6.41 -8.05 -6.67
N ILE A 94 6.31 -8.49 -5.41
CA ILE A 94 7.35 -9.26 -4.74
C ILE A 94 6.99 -10.75 -4.57
N VAL A 95 5.70 -11.09 -4.68
CA VAL A 95 5.21 -12.47 -4.77
C VAL A 95 4.11 -12.49 -5.83
N ASP A 96 4.18 -13.47 -6.72
CA ASP A 96 3.26 -13.66 -7.83
C ASP A 96 3.08 -15.16 -8.06
N GLU A 97 2.08 -15.70 -7.36
CA GLU A 97 1.73 -17.11 -7.36
C GLU A 97 0.31 -17.29 -7.95
N PRO A 98 -0.06 -18.48 -8.42
CA PRO A 98 -1.42 -18.74 -8.86
C PRO A 98 -2.44 -18.39 -7.76
N GLY A 99 -3.31 -17.42 -8.03
CA GLY A 99 -4.35 -16.96 -7.10
C GLY A 99 -3.87 -16.12 -5.92
N TYR A 100 -2.58 -15.79 -5.81
CA TYR A 100 -2.06 -14.92 -4.75
C TYR A 100 -0.97 -13.97 -5.26
N LEU A 101 -1.12 -12.69 -4.95
CA LEU A 101 -0.16 -11.65 -5.33
C LEU A 101 0.13 -10.76 -4.13
N ARG A 102 1.42 -10.46 -3.92
CA ARG A 102 1.87 -9.44 -2.96
C ARG A 102 2.70 -8.39 -3.67
N ALA A 103 2.33 -7.13 -3.49
CA ALA A 103 3.05 -5.98 -3.98
C ALA A 103 3.41 -5.01 -2.86
N VAL A 104 4.44 -4.19 -3.09
CA VAL A 104 4.87 -3.15 -2.17
C VAL A 104 4.87 -1.80 -2.87
N SER A 105 4.03 -0.88 -2.40
CA SER A 105 4.01 0.51 -2.88
C SER A 105 4.88 1.38 -1.99
N THR A 106 5.72 2.24 -2.59
CA THR A 106 6.57 3.18 -1.86
C THR A 106 6.12 4.63 -2.10
N SER A 107 5.91 5.40 -1.04
CA SER A 107 5.51 6.81 -1.14
C SER A 107 6.64 7.70 -1.70
N LEU A 108 6.27 8.78 -2.40
CA LEU A 108 7.25 9.62 -3.13
C LEU A 108 8.24 10.33 -2.19
N VAL A 109 7.70 11.03 -1.20
CA VAL A 109 8.43 12.01 -0.38
C VAL A 109 9.05 11.33 0.83
N PHE A 110 8.23 10.59 1.59
CA PHE A 110 8.63 10.00 2.86
C PHE A 110 9.11 8.55 2.75
N ARG A 111 9.04 7.94 1.56
CA ARG A 111 9.48 6.56 1.29
C ARG A 111 8.83 5.50 2.17
N PHE A 112 7.64 5.77 2.70
CA PHE A 112 6.84 4.78 3.43
C PHE A 112 6.46 3.63 2.51
N ARG A 113 6.61 2.41 3.00
CA ARG A 113 6.26 1.19 2.28
C ARG A 113 4.94 0.64 2.81
N ASP A 114 4.03 0.38 1.89
CA ASP A 114 2.74 -0.26 2.13
C ASP A 114 2.72 -1.60 1.39
N ASP A 115 2.27 -2.67 2.05
CA ASP A 115 2.02 -3.95 1.40
C ASP A 115 0.57 -3.99 0.87
N LEU A 116 0.40 -4.48 -0.36
CA LEU A 116 -0.88 -4.84 -0.98
C LEU A 116 -0.87 -6.35 -1.22
N GLU A 117 -1.92 -7.05 -0.81
CA GLU A 117 -2.13 -8.46 -1.09
C GLU A 117 -3.46 -8.65 -1.82
N LEU A 118 -3.46 -9.53 -2.82
CA LEU A 118 -4.63 -10.02 -3.52
C LEU A 118 -4.72 -11.53 -3.35
N LEU A 119 -5.94 -12.03 -3.15
CA LEU A 119 -6.24 -13.47 -3.06
C LEU A 119 -7.47 -13.78 -3.89
N LEU A 120 -7.32 -14.65 -4.90
CA LEU A 120 -8.41 -15.10 -5.74
C LEU A 120 -9.31 -16.09 -4.99
N ASP A 121 -10.59 -15.80 -4.95
CA ASP A 121 -11.66 -16.71 -4.51
C ASP A 121 -12.55 -17.01 -5.71
N GLU A 122 -12.20 -18.09 -6.43
CA GLU A 122 -12.90 -18.52 -7.63
C GLU A 122 -14.35 -18.92 -7.33
N ALA A 123 -14.57 -19.61 -6.20
CA ALA A 123 -15.90 -20.07 -5.79
C ALA A 123 -16.83 -18.90 -5.45
N GLY A 124 -16.29 -17.85 -4.83
CA GLY A 124 -17.00 -16.61 -4.51
C GLY A 124 -17.05 -15.60 -5.64
N SER A 125 -16.42 -15.87 -6.79
CA SER A 125 -16.29 -14.92 -7.92
C SER A 125 -15.78 -13.54 -7.48
N GLN A 126 -14.76 -13.55 -6.63
CA GLN A 126 -14.21 -12.34 -6.05
C GLN A 126 -12.69 -12.44 -5.81
N ILE A 127 -12.03 -11.29 -5.73
CA ILE A 127 -10.63 -11.16 -5.34
C ILE A 127 -10.60 -10.39 -4.02
N HIS A 128 -10.19 -11.08 -2.96
CA HIS A 128 -9.96 -10.45 -1.67
C HIS A 128 -8.74 -9.55 -1.72
N VAL A 129 -8.83 -8.43 -1.01
CA VAL A 129 -7.79 -7.41 -0.99
C VAL A 129 -7.42 -7.08 0.44
N ARG A 130 -6.13 -6.91 0.68
CA ARG A 130 -5.58 -6.29 1.89
C ARG A 130 -4.55 -5.25 1.50
N ALA A 131 -4.58 -4.09 2.17
CA ALA A 131 -3.58 -3.05 2.01
C ALA A 131 -3.20 -2.48 3.37
N GLY A 132 -1.91 -2.42 3.70
CA GLY A 132 -1.47 -1.94 5.01
C GLY A 132 -0.06 -1.40 5.04
N ALA A 133 0.14 -0.31 5.79
CA ALA A 133 1.44 0.30 6.00
C ALA A 133 2.34 -0.56 6.91
N ARG A 134 3.63 -0.66 6.59
CA ARG A 134 4.61 -1.41 7.42
C ARG A 134 4.91 -0.75 8.76
N MET A 135 4.70 0.56 8.86
CA MET A 135 4.97 1.34 10.06
C MET A 135 4.02 2.54 10.17
N GLY A 136 4.12 3.26 11.29
CA GLY A 136 3.24 4.38 11.60
C GLY A 136 1.94 3.93 12.29
N TYR A 137 1.18 4.90 12.77
CA TYR A 137 -0.14 4.67 13.39
C TYR A 137 -1.27 4.88 12.38
N SER A 138 -1.17 5.93 11.56
CA SER A 138 -2.15 6.28 10.54
C SER A 138 -1.45 6.53 9.21
N ASP A 139 -2.15 6.22 8.13
CA ASP A 139 -1.77 6.50 6.74
C ASP A 139 -2.67 7.56 6.10
N PHE A 140 -3.52 8.23 6.89
CA PHE A 140 -4.53 9.19 6.43
C PHE A 140 -5.47 8.62 5.34
N GLY A 141 -5.76 7.32 5.40
CA GLY A 141 -6.67 6.65 4.47
C GLY A 141 -6.04 6.29 3.13
N VAL A 142 -4.71 6.39 2.98
CA VAL A 142 -3.99 6.04 1.75
C VAL A 142 -4.28 4.60 1.32
N ASN A 143 -4.25 3.62 2.23
CA ASN A 143 -4.51 2.22 1.88
C ASN A 143 -5.97 1.99 1.46
N ARG A 144 -6.93 2.64 2.14
CA ARG A 144 -8.34 2.59 1.73
C ARG A 144 -8.56 3.20 0.34
N GLY A 145 -7.94 4.36 0.08
CA GLY A 145 -7.95 5.00 -1.23
C GLY A 145 -7.34 4.12 -2.32
N ARG A 146 -6.21 3.45 -2.02
CA ARG A 146 -5.55 2.51 -2.93
C ARG A 146 -6.47 1.36 -3.35
N VAL A 147 -7.17 0.73 -2.40
CA VAL A 147 -8.15 -0.33 -2.71
C VAL A 147 -9.32 0.22 -3.53
N ALA A 148 -9.80 1.42 -3.21
CA ALA A 148 -10.85 2.07 -4.00
C ALA A 148 -10.40 2.34 -5.45
N SER A 149 -9.18 2.83 -5.67
CA SER A 149 -8.62 3.05 -7.00
C SER A 149 -8.41 1.75 -7.78
N LEU A 150 -7.98 0.67 -7.11
CA LEU A 150 -7.89 -0.66 -7.72
C LEU A 150 -9.24 -1.11 -8.24
N ARG A 151 -10.27 -1.00 -7.40
CA ARG A 151 -11.63 -1.38 -7.74
C ARG A 151 -12.20 -0.56 -8.88
N ALA A 152 -12.03 0.76 -8.86
CA ALA A 152 -12.47 1.62 -9.95
C ALA A 152 -11.82 1.22 -11.29
N ALA A 153 -10.50 1.04 -11.32
CA ALA A 153 -9.79 0.61 -12.54
C ALA A 153 -10.20 -0.80 -12.99
N PHE A 154 -10.48 -1.70 -12.03
CA PHE A 154 -10.94 -3.06 -12.30
C PHE A 154 -12.32 -3.10 -12.95
N ASP A 155 -13.22 -2.23 -12.47
CA ASP A 155 -14.60 -2.10 -12.95
C ASP A 155 -14.67 -1.35 -14.30
N GLU A 156 -13.83 -0.33 -14.52
CA GLU A 156 -13.78 0.42 -15.80
C GLU A 156 -13.41 -0.48 -16.99
N GLU A 157 -12.46 -1.42 -16.82
CA GLU A 157 -12.13 -2.39 -17.87
C GLU A 157 -13.27 -3.41 -18.15
N VAL A 158 -14.28 -3.53 -17.27
CA VAL A 158 -15.51 -4.29 -17.59
C VAL A 158 -16.37 -3.49 -18.57
N ALA A 159 -16.46 -2.17 -18.40
CA ALA A 159 -17.36 -1.30 -19.15
C ALA A 159 -16.88 -0.96 -20.57
N GLU A 160 -15.58 -1.06 -20.83
CA GLU A 160 -14.99 -0.80 -22.16
C GLU A 160 -15.02 -2.01 -23.13
N LYS A 161 -15.67 -3.12 -22.73
CA LYS A 161 -15.93 -4.30 -23.57
C LYS A 161 -17.42 -4.53 -23.78
#